data_AF-A0A379A0D8-F1
#
_entry.id   AF-A0A379A0D8-F1
#
_cell.length_a   1.000
_cell.length_b   1.000
_cell.length_c   1.000
_cell.angle_alpha   90.00
_cell.angle_beta   90.00
_cell.angle_gamma   90.00
#
_symmetry.space_group_name_H-M   'P 1'
#
loop_
_entity.id
_entity.type
_entity.pdbx_description
1 polymer ?
#
loop_
_entity_poly.entity_id
_entity_poly.type
_entity_poly.pdbx_seq_one_letter_code
_entity_poly.pdbx_strand_id
1 'polypeptide(L)' 'MSDDNIWAAPKAASAVFVPGSDLSRLSVAELQTEITNLQAEIVRLQREIDARSGVRAAADALFKPSSS' A
#
# COMPACT_ATOMS: atom_id res chain seq x y z
N MET A 1 -23.29 -31.82 -18.10
CA MET A 1 -24.16 -30.76 -17.55
C MET A 1 -23.22 -29.73 -16.97
N SER A 2 -22.98 -28.65 -17.69
CA SER A 2 -22.15 -27.53 -17.24
C SER A 2 -23.07 -26.56 -16.53
N ASP A 3 -23.09 -26.61 -15.20
CA ASP A 3 -23.70 -25.54 -14.40
C ASP A 3 -22.70 -24.40 -14.35
N ASP A 4 -22.79 -23.54 -15.36
CA ASP A 4 -22.11 -22.26 -15.39
C ASP A 4 -22.57 -21.43 -14.19
N ASN A 5 -21.61 -21.04 -13.36
CA ASN A 5 -21.83 -20.20 -12.19
C ASN A 5 -22.18 -18.76 -12.64
N ILE A 6 -23.42 -18.56 -13.06
CA ILE A 6 -23.97 -17.30 -13.61
C ILE A 6 -24.22 -16.24 -12.50
N TRP A 7 -24.04 -16.60 -11.22
CA TRP A 7 -24.30 -15.71 -10.07
C TRP A 7 -23.03 -15.26 -9.31
N ALA A 8 -21.87 -15.20 -9.95
CA ALA A 8 -20.70 -14.59 -9.34
C ALA A 8 -20.91 -13.07 -9.17
N ALA A 9 -21.56 -12.67 -8.08
CA ALA A 9 -21.71 -11.27 -7.71
C ALA A 9 -20.32 -10.61 -7.69
N PRO A 10 -20.17 -9.38 -8.23
CA PRO A 10 -18.87 -8.71 -8.25
C PRO A 10 -18.37 -8.65 -6.81
N LYS A 11 -17.21 -9.26 -6.56
CA LYS A 11 -16.54 -9.20 -5.26
C LYS A 11 -16.31 -7.72 -4.97
N ALA A 12 -17.15 -7.13 -4.13
CA ALA A 12 -17.05 -5.73 -3.76
C ALA A 12 -15.60 -5.48 -3.37
N ALA A 13 -14.97 -4.51 -4.04
CA ALA A 13 -13.59 -4.16 -3.75
C ALA A 13 -13.53 -3.88 -2.24
N SER A 14 -12.79 -4.72 -1.50
CA SER A 14 -12.67 -4.58 -0.06
C SER A 14 -12.24 -3.15 0.23
N ALA A 15 -13.08 -2.41 0.96
CA ALA A 15 -12.78 -1.04 1.31
C ALA A 15 -11.44 -1.00 2.05
N VAL A 16 -10.53 -0.11 1.64
CA VAL A 16 -9.24 0.07 2.31
C VAL A 16 -9.49 0.57 3.72
N PHE A 17 -8.87 -0.05 4.72
CA PHE A 17 -8.98 0.37 6.10
C PHE A 17 -8.39 1.77 6.30
N VAL A 18 -9.14 2.63 7.00
CA VAL A 18 -8.74 4.01 7.30
C VAL A 18 -8.25 4.10 8.75
N PRO A 19 -7.00 4.52 9.00
CA PRO A 19 -6.51 4.72 10.37
C PRO A 19 -7.41 5.68 11.18
N GLY A 20 -7.71 5.30 12.43
CA GLY A 20 -8.61 6.06 13.29
C GLY A 20 -10.09 5.72 13.13
N SER A 21 -10.44 4.76 12.27
CA SER A 21 -11.80 4.20 12.19
C SER A 21 -12.21 3.50 13.48
N ASP A 22 -13.53 3.44 13.75
CA ASP A 22 -14.07 2.67 14.86
C ASP A 22 -13.75 1.17 14.71
N LEU A 23 -13.20 0.60 15.78
CA LEU A 23 -12.76 -0.81 15.83
C LEU A 23 -13.78 -1.71 16.51
N SER A 24 -14.85 -1.16 17.11
CA SER A 24 -15.81 -1.89 17.95
C SER A 24 -16.49 -3.07 17.25
N ARG A 25 -16.51 -3.05 15.91
CA ARG A 25 -17.18 -4.05 15.05
C ARG A 25 -16.22 -5.08 14.45
N LEU A 26 -14.92 -4.93 14.63
CA LEU A 26 -13.92 -5.84 14.06
C LEU A 26 -13.59 -6.97 15.02
N SER A 27 -13.57 -8.18 14.49
CA SER A 27 -13.00 -9.34 15.18
C SER A 27 -11.48 -9.25 15.28
N VAL A 28 -10.89 -10.08 16.14
CA VAL A 28 -9.43 -10.17 16.30
C VAL A 28 -8.74 -10.54 14.97
N ALA A 29 -9.34 -11.45 14.19
CA ALA A 29 -8.78 -11.88 12.91
C ALA A 29 -8.82 -10.77 11.86
N GLU A 30 -9.89 -9.97 11.84
CA GLU A 30 -9.99 -8.79 10.97
C GLU A 30 -8.95 -7.74 11.37
N LEU A 31 -8.78 -7.46 12.67
CA LEU A 31 -7.74 -6.55 13.16
C LEU A 31 -6.33 -7.01 12.74
N GLN A 32 -6.03 -8.30 12.82
CA GLN A 32 -4.76 -8.87 12.37
C GLN A 32 -4.56 -8.73 10.85
N THR A 33 -5.64 -8.90 10.08
CA THR A 33 -5.64 -8.68 8.63
C THR A 33 -5.34 -7.22 8.32
N GLU A 34 -5.98 -6.27 9.01
CA GLU A 34 -5.75 -4.84 8.77
C GLU A 34 -4.34 -4.40 9.19
N ILE A 35 -3.79 -4.94 10.29
CA ILE A 35 -2.38 -4.71 10.65
C ILE A 35 -1.46 -5.15 9.52
N THR A 36 -1.70 -6.34 8.96
CA THR A 36 -0.87 -6.89 7.86
C THR A 36 -0.94 -5.99 6.62
N ASN A 37 -2.15 -5.52 6.27
CA ASN A 37 -2.37 -4.61 5.15
C ASN A 37 -1.64 -3.28 5.33
N LEU A 38 -1.77 -2.68 6.52
CA LEU A 38 -1.11 -1.40 6.85
C LEU A 38 0.41 -1.51 6.86
N GLN A 39 0.97 -2.62 7.36
CA GLN A 39 2.41 -2.86 7.31
C GLN A 39 2.93 -2.99 5.87
N ALA A 40 2.21 -3.70 5.00
CA ALA A 40 2.54 -3.78 3.59
C ALA A 40 2.52 -2.39 2.92
N GLU A 41 1.54 -1.56 3.31
CA GLU A 41 1.41 -0.20 2.81
C GLU A 41 2.57 0.71 3.29
N ILE A 42 3.00 0.58 4.55
CA ILE A 42 4.19 1.28 5.06
C ILE A 42 5.43 0.91 4.24
N VAL A 43 5.63 -0.37 3.93
CA VAL A 43 6.76 -0.83 3.10
C VAL A 43 6.68 -0.24 1.69
N ARG A 44 5.48 -0.17 1.10
CA ARG A 44 5.26 0.44 -0.21
C ARG A 44 5.66 1.93 -0.21
N LEU A 45 5.22 2.68 0.80
CA LEU A 45 5.56 4.09 0.95
C LEU A 45 7.07 4.30 1.17
N GLN A 46 7.72 3.46 1.98
CA GLN A 46 9.16 3.53 2.18
C GLN A 46 9.93 3.33 0.86
N ARG A 47 9.55 2.33 0.05
CA ARG A 47 10.17 2.10 -1.27
C ARG A 47 10.02 3.30 -2.20
N GLU A 48 8.87 3.96 -2.17
CA GLU A 48 8.61 5.14 -3.00
C GLU A 48 9.47 6.34 -2.54
N ILE A 49 9.64 6.52 -1.23
CA ILE A 49 10.56 7.51 -0.66
C ILE A 49 12.00 7.22 -1.10
N ASP A 50 12.45 5.97 -1.00
CA ASP A 50 13.80 5.56 -1.38
C ASP A 50 14.06 5.81 -2.87
N ALA A 51 13.10 5.47 -3.73
CA ALA A 51 13.17 5.74 -5.17
C ALA A 51 13.32 7.24 -5.46
N ARG A 52 12.52 8.09 -4.83
CA ARG A 52 12.54 9.54 -5.05
C ARG A 52 13.77 10.23 -4.47
N SER A 53 14.24 9.77 -3.32
CA SER A 53 15.46 10.29 -2.70
C SER A 53 16.71 9.91 -3.49
N GLY A 54 16.78 8.68 -4.04
CA GLY A 54 17.84 8.26 -4.94
C GLY A 54 17.88 9.11 -6.22
N VAL A 55 16.72 9.41 -6.81
CA VAL A 55 16.62 10.31 -7.97
C VAL A 55 17.16 11.71 -7.63
N ARG A 56 16.81 12.25 -6.46
CA ARG A 56 17.32 13.56 -6.01
C ARG A 56 18.83 13.55 -5.82
N ALA A 57 19.38 12.53 -5.16
CA ALA A 57 20.83 12.42 -4.95
C ALA A 57 21.60 12.30 -6.28
N ALA A 58 21.07 11.55 -7.25
CA ALA A 58 21.64 11.44 -8.59
C ALA A 58 21.59 12.78 -9.34
N ALA A 59 20.48 13.53 -9.23
CA ALA A 59 20.37 14.87 -9.80
C ALA A 59 21.37 15.84 -9.14
N ASP A 60 21.45 15.86 -7.81
CA ASP A 60 22.37 16.75 -7.07
C ASP A 60 23.85 16.47 -7.42
N ALA A 61 24.22 15.22 -7.72
CA ALA A 61 25.57 14.85 -8.17
C ALA A 61 25.88 15.34 -9.60
N LEU A 62 24.89 15.33 -10.50
CA LEU A 62 25.01 15.86 -11.87
C LEU A 62 25.08 17.39 -11.92
N PHE A 63 24.37 18.07 -11.01
CA PHE A 63 24.27 19.54 -10.99
C PHE A 63 25.24 20.23 -10.03
N LYS A 64 26.02 19.48 -9.24
CA LYS A 64 27.09 20.08 -8.44
C LYS A 64 28.12 20.69 -9.39
N PRO A 65 28.36 22.02 -9.37
CA PRO A 65 29.40 22.61 -10.17
C PRO A 65 30.71 21.98 -9.73
N SER A 66 31.44 21.42 -10.69
CA SER A 66 32.84 21.03 -10.54
C SER A 66 33.62 22.23 -10.00
N SER A 67 33.64 22.41 -8.68
CA SER A 67 34.54 23.36 -8.05
C SER A 67 35.92 22.71 -8.05
N SER A 68 36.84 23.51 -8.60
CA SER A 68 38.25 23.29 -8.86
C SER A 68 39.05 22.60 -7.76
#